data_AF-A0A945STL1-F1
#
_entry.id   AF-A0A945STL1-F1
#
_cell.length_a   1.000
_cell.length_b   1.000
_cell.length_c   1.000
_cell.angle_alpha   90.00
_cell.angle_beta   90.00
_cell.angle_gamma   90.00
#
_symmetry.space_group_name_H-M   'P 1'
#
loop_
_entity.id
_entity.type
_entity.pdbx_description
1 polymer ?
#
loop_
_entity_poly.entity_id
_entity_poly.type
_entity_poly.pdbx_seq_one_letter_code
_entity_poly.pdbx_strand_id
1 'polypeptide(L)'
;EQAVEDLQGDYPSWAQKDIDSLRAAVEDAQKDPGVLPQAIAEIYKCALDLKGQGGGFGYDLIISIGDLLTKFMEEREAVSTRDFEIICAHVDAMQAVIRQDIKGDGDKIGNQIVDGLSELVLKED
;
A
#
# COMPACT_ATOMS: atom_id res chain seq x y z
N GLU A 1 -31.36 8.60 -11.71
CA GLU A 1 -29.91 8.77 -11.47
C GLU A 1 -29.69 8.69 -9.96
N GLN A 2 -29.21 7.54 -9.47
CA GLN A 2 -28.97 7.28 -8.04
C GLN A 2 -27.79 6.30 -7.82
N ALA A 3 -27.03 5.99 -8.88
CA ALA A 3 -26.07 4.88 -8.91
C ALA A 3 -24.62 5.29 -8.58
N VAL A 4 -24.35 6.60 -8.44
CA VAL A 4 -22.99 7.10 -8.18
C VAL A 4 -22.73 7.29 -6.69
N GLU A 5 -23.77 7.47 -5.89
CA GLU A 5 -23.67 7.65 -4.43
C GLU A 5 -23.38 6.33 -3.69
N ASP A 6 -23.78 5.18 -4.26
CA ASP A 6 -23.54 3.84 -3.69
C ASP A 6 -22.05 3.41 -3.82
N LEU A 7 -21.35 3.89 -4.84
CA LEU A 7 -19.94 3.53 -5.11
C LEU A 7 -18.94 4.18 -4.13
N GLN A 8 -19.29 5.30 -3.50
CA GLN A 8 -18.41 5.97 -2.52
C GLN A 8 -18.38 5.28 -1.15
N GLY A 9 -19.45 4.54 -0.79
CA GLY A 9 -19.48 3.70 0.41
C GLY A 9 -18.64 2.42 0.29
N ASP A 10 -18.27 2.04 -0.93
CA ASP A 10 -17.58 0.78 -1.24
C ASP A 10 -16.05 0.89 -1.30
N TYR A 11 -15.48 2.10 -1.47
CA TYR A 11 -14.03 2.25 -1.58
C TYR A 11 -13.24 1.65 -0.41
N PRO A 12 -13.61 1.87 0.87
CA PRO A 12 -12.89 1.24 1.99
C PRO A 12 -12.89 -0.29 1.90
N SER A 13 -14.00 -0.87 1.44
CA SER A 13 -14.14 -2.31 1.26
C SER A 13 -13.28 -2.82 0.10
N TRP A 14 -13.13 -2.04 -0.97
CA TRP A 14 -12.26 -2.39 -2.10
C TRP A 14 -10.79 -2.23 -1.74
N ALA A 15 -10.40 -1.08 -1.20
CA ALA A 15 -9.06 -0.83 -0.72
C ALA A 15 -8.63 -1.87 0.33
N GLN A 16 -9.54 -2.28 1.23
CA GLN A 16 -9.26 -3.37 2.18
C GLN A 16 -8.94 -4.69 1.46
N LYS A 17 -9.70 -5.06 0.42
CA LYS A 17 -9.42 -6.28 -0.37
C LYS A 17 -8.07 -6.21 -1.10
N ASP A 18 -7.71 -5.05 -1.63
CA ASP A 18 -6.42 -4.85 -2.30
C ASP A 18 -5.27 -4.92 -1.29
N ILE A 19 -5.44 -4.36 -0.09
CA ILE A 19 -4.48 -4.46 1.01
C ILE A 19 -4.35 -5.91 1.51
N ASP A 20 -5.45 -6.65 1.64
CA ASP A 20 -5.42 -8.07 2.01
C ASP A 20 -4.71 -8.92 0.94
N SER A 21 -4.93 -8.62 -0.35
CA SER A 21 -4.25 -9.30 -1.46
C SER A 21 -2.75 -9.00 -1.46
N LEU A 22 -2.38 -7.74 -1.23
CA LEU A 22 -1.00 -7.29 -1.08
C LEU A 22 -0.30 -8.02 0.08
N ARG A 23 -0.98 -8.14 1.23
CA ARG A 23 -0.47 -8.86 2.41
C ARG A 23 -0.24 -10.34 2.11
N ALA A 24 -1.19 -10.99 1.45
CA ALA A 24 -1.07 -12.39 1.05
C ALA A 24 0.13 -12.62 0.12
N ALA A 25 0.31 -11.77 -0.90
CA ALA A 25 1.45 -11.86 -1.81
C ALA A 25 2.80 -11.74 -1.09
N VAL A 26 2.89 -10.83 -0.11
CA VAL A 26 4.08 -10.68 0.74
C VAL A 26 4.35 -11.95 1.55
N GLU A 27 3.31 -12.51 2.19
CA GLU A 27 3.44 -13.72 2.99
C GLU A 27 3.83 -14.95 2.15
N ASP A 28 3.27 -15.11 0.95
CA ASP A 28 3.62 -16.19 0.03
C ASP A 28 5.08 -16.06 -0.43
N ALA A 29 5.54 -14.86 -0.78
CA ALA A 29 6.92 -14.59 -1.15
C ALA A 29 7.93 -14.89 -0.02
N GLN A 30 7.53 -14.67 1.23
CA GLN A 30 8.35 -15.01 2.41
C GLN A 30 8.44 -16.51 2.65
N LYS A 31 7.38 -17.27 2.31
CA LYS A 31 7.28 -18.71 2.54
C LYS A 31 7.94 -19.53 1.43
N ASP A 32 7.80 -19.09 0.18
CA ASP A 32 8.34 -19.80 -0.98
C ASP A 32 9.10 -18.85 -1.93
N PRO A 33 10.44 -18.93 -1.96
CA PRO A 33 11.25 -18.18 -2.94
C PRO A 33 10.89 -18.49 -4.40
N GLY A 34 10.26 -19.64 -4.67
CA GLY A 34 9.82 -20.05 -6.01
C GLY A 34 8.72 -19.16 -6.60
N VAL A 35 7.95 -18.46 -5.77
CA VAL A 35 6.89 -17.53 -6.22
C VAL A 35 7.30 -16.06 -6.14
N LEU A 36 8.54 -15.78 -5.72
CA LEU A 36 9.02 -14.40 -5.52
C LEU A 36 8.86 -13.51 -6.77
N PRO A 37 9.20 -13.95 -8.00
CA PRO A 37 9.01 -13.11 -9.19
C PRO A 37 7.54 -12.72 -9.43
N GLN A 38 6.61 -13.65 -9.19
CA GLN A 38 5.18 -13.42 -9.32
C GLN A 38 4.70 -12.46 -8.22
N ALA A 39 5.13 -12.70 -6.98
CA ALA A 39 4.76 -11.87 -5.85
C ALA A 39 5.26 -10.44 -5.97
N ILE A 40 6.48 -10.20 -6.50
CA ILE A 40 6.98 -8.85 -6.79
C ILE A 40 6.04 -8.13 -7.75
N ALA A 41 5.63 -8.80 -8.84
CA ALA A 41 4.70 -8.24 -9.81
C ALA A 41 3.31 -7.96 -9.21
N GLU A 42 2.81 -8.85 -8.34
CA GLU A 42 1.54 -8.64 -7.64
C GLU A 42 1.61 -7.50 -6.64
N ILE A 43 2.67 -7.42 -5.82
CA ILE A 43 2.92 -6.33 -4.88
C ILE A 43 2.94 -4.98 -5.60
N TYR A 44 3.71 -4.88 -6.68
CA TYR A 44 3.82 -3.66 -7.49
C TYR A 44 2.47 -3.26 -8.10
N LYS A 45 1.72 -4.23 -8.64
CA LYS A 45 0.39 -4.00 -9.20
C LYS A 45 -0.60 -3.50 -8.14
N CYS A 46 -0.65 -4.13 -6.96
CA CYS A 46 -1.52 -3.70 -5.86
C CYS A 46 -1.17 -2.29 -5.38
N ALA A 47 0.13 -1.96 -5.27
CA ALA A 47 0.57 -0.61 -4.90
C ALA A 47 0.13 0.45 -5.92
N LEU A 48 0.25 0.16 -7.22
CA LEU A 48 -0.23 1.04 -8.30
C LEU A 48 -1.75 1.25 -8.25
N ASP A 49 -2.50 0.19 -7.99
CA ASP A 49 -3.95 0.23 -7.96
C ASP A 49 -4.45 1.06 -6.77
N LEU A 50 -3.92 0.81 -5.56
CA LEU A 50 -4.20 1.61 -4.37
C LEU A 50 -3.84 3.10 -4.56
N LYS A 51 -2.71 3.38 -5.23
CA LYS A 51 -2.33 4.75 -5.62
C LYS A 51 -3.34 5.38 -6.58
N GLY A 52 -3.81 4.63 -7.58
CA GLY A 52 -4.71 5.13 -8.62
C GLY A 52 -6.14 5.35 -8.13
N GLN A 53 -6.60 4.60 -7.13
CA GLN A 53 -7.99 4.62 -6.70
C GLN A 53 -8.30 5.64 -5.60
N GLY A 54 -7.32 6.06 -4.76
CA GLY A 54 -7.59 6.89 -3.58
C GLY A 54 -8.09 8.32 -3.84
N GLY A 55 -7.73 8.92 -4.99
CA GLY A 55 -7.99 10.33 -5.28
C GLY A 55 -9.46 10.68 -5.50
N GLY A 56 -10.26 9.73 -5.97
CA GLY A 56 -11.71 9.93 -6.17
C GLY A 56 -12.53 9.92 -4.87
N PHE A 57 -11.96 9.40 -3.77
CA PHE A 57 -12.68 9.11 -2.53
C PHE A 57 -12.14 9.84 -1.30
N GLY A 58 -11.16 10.73 -1.48
CA GLY A 58 -10.57 11.56 -0.42
C GLY A 58 -9.64 10.79 0.52
N TYR A 59 -8.92 9.78 0.01
CA TYR A 59 -7.88 9.05 0.76
C TYR A 59 -6.49 9.39 0.21
N ASP A 60 -6.12 10.67 0.23
CA ASP A 60 -4.83 11.16 -0.26
C ASP A 60 -3.64 10.48 0.44
N LEU A 61 -3.81 10.09 1.70
CA LEU A 61 -2.80 9.35 2.44
C LEU A 61 -2.55 7.95 1.86
N ILE A 62 -3.56 7.24 1.36
CA ILE A 62 -3.38 5.96 0.64
C ILE A 62 -2.59 6.18 -0.65
N ILE A 63 -2.86 7.29 -1.35
CA ILE A 63 -2.13 7.65 -2.57
C ILE A 63 -0.64 7.87 -2.26
N SER A 64 -0.34 8.64 -1.22
CA SER A 64 1.04 8.91 -0.79
C SER A 64 1.78 7.64 -0.39
N ILE A 65 1.16 6.77 0.41
CA ILE A 65 1.77 5.50 0.82
C ILE A 65 1.95 4.56 -0.38
N GLY A 66 0.96 4.50 -1.28
CA GLY A 66 1.02 3.70 -2.51
C GLY A 66 2.10 4.19 -3.48
N ASP A 67 2.31 5.50 -3.59
CA ASP A 67 3.39 6.09 -4.37
C ASP A 67 4.77 5.72 -3.82
N LEU A 68 4.96 5.83 -2.50
CA LEU A 68 6.20 5.40 -1.85
C LEU A 68 6.48 3.90 -2.09
N LEU A 69 5.47 3.05 -1.89
CA LEU A 69 5.63 1.61 -2.09
C LEU A 69 5.90 1.27 -3.57
N THR A 70 5.21 1.93 -4.51
CA THR A 70 5.44 1.75 -5.94
C THR A 70 6.88 2.08 -6.30
N LYS A 71 7.39 3.23 -5.84
CA LYS A 71 8.79 3.64 -6.05
C LYS A 71 9.79 2.69 -5.40
N PHE A 72 9.47 2.19 -4.21
CA PHE A 72 10.32 1.23 -3.51
C PHE A 72 10.43 -0.11 -4.29
N MET A 73 9.34 -0.53 -4.93
CA MET A 73 9.26 -1.79 -5.68
C MET A 73 9.65 -1.66 -7.16
N GLU A 74 9.76 -0.43 -7.67
CA GLU A 74 10.13 -0.15 -9.05
C GLU A 74 11.48 -0.79 -9.39
N GLU A 75 11.52 -1.51 -10.53
CA GLU A 75 12.72 -2.18 -11.06
C GLU A 75 13.38 -3.22 -10.12
N ARG A 76 12.68 -3.67 -9.07
CA ARG A 76 13.21 -4.74 -8.19
C ARG A 76 13.06 -6.12 -8.81
N GLU A 77 14.17 -6.85 -8.86
CA GLU A 77 14.22 -8.26 -9.26
C GLU A 77 14.30 -9.22 -8.06
N ALA A 78 14.58 -8.69 -6.86
CA ALA A 78 14.70 -9.44 -5.62
C ALA A 78 14.24 -8.61 -4.41
N VAL A 79 13.83 -9.31 -3.34
CA VAL A 79 13.37 -8.74 -2.08
C VAL A 79 14.13 -9.43 -0.95
N SER A 80 14.90 -8.66 -0.19
CA SER A 80 15.59 -9.13 1.02
C SER A 80 14.65 -9.16 2.22
N THR A 81 15.11 -9.72 3.34
CA THR A 81 14.36 -9.67 4.62
C THR A 81 14.00 -8.24 5.02
N ARG A 82 14.94 -7.30 4.87
CA ARG A 82 14.69 -5.88 5.17
C ARG A 82 13.68 -5.27 4.20
N ASP A 83 13.75 -5.63 2.93
CA ASP A 83 12.78 -5.15 1.96
C ASP A 83 11.36 -5.63 2.31
N PHE A 84 11.22 -6.88 2.78
CA PHE A 84 9.94 -7.36 3.30
C PHE A 84 9.46 -6.57 4.53
N GLU A 85 10.35 -6.19 5.45
CA GLU A 85 9.97 -5.34 6.59
C GLU A 85 9.45 -3.98 6.13
N ILE A 86 10.10 -3.37 5.13
CA ILE A 86 9.67 -2.10 4.54
C ILE A 86 8.30 -2.27 3.87
N ILE A 87 8.11 -3.31 3.05
CA ILE A 87 6.83 -3.58 2.38
C ILE A 87 5.71 -3.79 3.41
N CYS A 88 5.94 -4.63 4.43
CA CYS A 88 4.98 -4.86 5.51
C CYS A 88 4.60 -3.57 6.23
N ALA A 89 5.57 -2.67 6.50
CA ALA A 89 5.28 -1.39 7.13
C ALA A 89 4.34 -0.52 6.28
N HIS A 90 4.50 -0.52 4.96
CA HIS A 90 3.57 0.18 4.05
C HIS A 90 2.17 -0.46 4.08
N VAL A 91 2.09 -1.80 4.07
CA VAL A 91 0.81 -2.53 4.15
C VAL A 91 0.07 -2.21 5.45
N ASP A 92 0.76 -2.29 6.59
CA ASP A 92 0.17 -2.01 7.90
C ASP A 92 -0.29 -0.54 8.01
N ALA A 93 0.47 0.39 7.42
CA ALA A 93 0.08 1.80 7.35
C ALA A 93 -1.19 2.00 6.50
N MET A 94 -1.27 1.41 5.30
CA MET A 94 -2.46 1.46 4.46
C MET A 94 -3.68 0.87 5.18
N GLN A 95 -3.50 -0.28 5.85
CA GLN A 95 -4.55 -0.93 6.63
C GLN A 95 -5.04 -0.03 7.77
N ALA A 96 -4.13 0.65 8.47
CA ALA A 96 -4.48 1.57 9.55
C ALA A 96 -5.27 2.79 9.05
N VAL A 97 -4.93 3.31 7.86
CA VAL A 97 -5.63 4.44 7.22
C VAL A 97 -7.06 4.06 6.85
N ILE A 98 -7.26 2.91 6.19
CA ILE A 98 -8.60 2.43 5.84
C ILE A 98 -9.42 2.09 7.09
N ARG A 99 -8.84 1.38 8.06
CA ARG A 99 -9.53 0.96 9.29
C ARG A 99 -9.99 2.15 10.15
N GLN A 100 -9.21 3.22 10.18
CA GLN A 100 -9.52 4.43 10.94
C GLN A 100 -10.28 5.48 10.12
N ASP A 101 -10.61 5.18 8.87
CA ASP A 101 -11.25 6.10 7.93
C ASP A 101 -10.53 7.46 7.83
N ILE A 102 -9.19 7.44 7.76
CA ILE A 102 -8.41 8.68 7.69
C ILE A 102 -8.55 9.29 6.30
N LYS A 103 -9.27 10.41 6.23
CA LYS A 103 -9.49 11.19 5.01
C LYS A 103 -8.40 12.24 4.80
N GLY A 104 -8.25 12.68 3.56
CA GLY A 104 -7.25 13.67 3.17
C GLY A 104 -5.83 13.14 3.39
N ASP A 105 -4.93 14.06 3.74
CA ASP A 105 -3.54 13.75 4.07
C ASP A 105 -3.34 13.23 5.50
N GLY A 106 -4.39 13.13 6.31
CA GLY A 106 -4.31 12.69 7.71
C GLY A 106 -3.66 13.71 8.66
N ASP A 107 -3.56 14.97 8.24
CA ASP A 107 -2.97 16.07 9.00
C ASP A 107 -1.57 15.70 9.52
N LYS A 108 -1.31 15.97 10.80
CA LYS A 108 -0.03 15.66 11.45
C LYS A 108 0.23 14.16 11.53
N ILE A 109 -0.82 13.34 11.64
CA ILE A 109 -0.66 11.88 11.81
C ILE A 109 -0.24 11.26 10.49
N GLY A 110 -0.92 11.61 9.40
CA GLY A 110 -0.56 11.12 8.07
C GLY A 110 0.81 11.59 7.61
N ASN A 111 1.19 12.84 7.89
CA ASN A 111 2.55 13.31 7.63
C ASN A 111 3.61 12.49 8.39
N GLN A 112 3.38 12.17 9.67
CA GLN A 112 4.30 11.33 10.45
C GLN A 112 4.40 9.89 9.89
N ILE A 113 3.29 9.34 9.40
CA ILE A 113 3.28 8.01 8.77
C ILE A 113 4.11 8.03 7.49
N VAL A 114 3.87 8.99 6.60
CA VAL A 114 4.58 9.12 5.32
C VAL A 114 6.06 9.39 5.54
N ASP A 115 6.42 10.26 6.49
CA ASP A 115 7.81 10.57 6.84
C ASP A 115 8.53 9.32 7.36
N GLY A 116 7.93 8.60 8.32
CA GLY A 116 8.52 7.37 8.87
C GLY A 116 8.69 6.27 7.82
N LEU A 117 7.74 6.10 6.89
CA LEU A 117 7.87 5.15 5.78
C LEU A 117 8.96 5.57 4.78
N SER A 118 9.03 6.87 4.46
CA SER A 118 10.08 7.43 3.60
C SER A 118 11.47 7.23 4.22
N GLU A 119 11.61 7.44 5.53
CA GLU A 119 12.86 7.18 6.24
C GLU A 119 13.28 5.70 6.21
N LEU A 120 12.32 4.77 6.28
CA LEU A 120 12.60 3.33 6.15
C LEU A 120 13.15 2.98 4.77
N VAL A 121 12.61 3.61 3.72
CA VAL A 121 13.06 3.45 2.33
C VAL A 121 14.45 4.06 2.11
N LEU A 122 14.73 5.21 2.71
CA LEU A 122 15.98 5.96 2.53
C LEU A 122 17.15 5.42 3.34
N LYS A 123 16.90 4.70 4.44
CA LYS A 123 17.98 4.05 5.17
C LYS A 123 18.53 2.91 4.32
N GLU A 124 19.65 3.15 3.66
CA GLU A 124 20.54 2.10 3.16
C GLU A 124 21.18 1.35 4.35
N ASP A 125 21.44 0.04 4.20
CA ASP A 125 22.22 -0.77 5.15
C ASP A 125 23.71 -0.37 5.19
#